data_AF-A0A1W9TKV2-F1
#
_entry.id   AF-A0A1W9TKV2-F1
#
_cell.length_a   1.000
_cell.length_b   1.000
_cell.length_c   1.000
_cell.angle_alpha   90.00
_cell.angle_beta   90.00
_cell.angle_gamma   90.00
#
_symmetry.space_group_name_H-M   'P 1'
#
loop_
_entity.id
_entity.type
_entity.pdbx_description
1 polymer ?
#
loop_
_entity_poly.entity_id
_entity_poly.type
_entity_poly.pdbx_seq_one_letter_code
_entity_poly.pdbx_strand_id
1 'polypeptide(L)'
;MKLKIIIFILLTTFVFSETQLPKPESMFTIVSNGKIDSKILELTTIHSYKTTGLGLFCGNVLLGKVYKNELDYPQKEFGLNHWLGFSHTWILNNPTQSEIKKAVTSVYSQNNSYKLNKNEIKLQIKKELNHNIVNYVSIGTALLIIPANLEYGWMFLSKDGDTRTRIGFGLPTIISVGVNFDF
;
A
#
# COMPACT_ATOMS: atom_id res chain seq x y z
N MET A 1 -0.54 43.60 -23.75
CA MET A 1 -1.07 43.00 -22.51
C MET A 1 -0.04 41.98 -22.00
N LYS A 2 0.57 42.22 -20.84
CA LYS A 2 1.55 41.30 -20.24
C LYS A 2 0.89 40.60 -19.05
N LEU A 3 0.69 39.29 -19.16
CA LEU A 3 0.08 38.45 -18.13
C LEU A 3 1.14 38.16 -17.05
N LYS A 4 0.93 38.67 -15.83
CA LYS A 4 1.76 38.35 -14.66
C LYS A 4 1.25 37.04 -14.04
N ILE A 5 2.07 36.00 -14.07
CA ILE A 5 1.81 34.74 -13.36
C ILE A 5 2.26 34.95 -11.91
N ILE A 6 1.30 34.88 -10.99
CA ILE A 6 1.53 34.87 -9.54
C ILE A 6 1.69 33.40 -9.13
N ILE A 7 2.87 33.06 -8.59
CA ILE A 7 3.15 31.75 -8.00
C ILE A 7 2.86 31.86 -6.50
N PHE A 8 1.86 31.13 -6.03
CA PHE A 8 1.54 30.97 -4.61
C PHE A 8 2.23 29.71 -4.09
N ILE A 9 3.24 29.86 -3.22
CA ILE A 9 3.85 28.76 -2.47
C ILE A 9 3.24 28.79 -1.08
N LEU A 10 2.40 27.82 -0.75
CA LEU A 10 1.88 27.62 0.59
C LEU A 10 2.86 26.73 1.37
N LEU A 11 3.66 27.33 2.25
CA LEU A 11 4.54 26.66 3.19
C LEU A 11 3.79 26.53 4.53
N THR A 12 3.28 25.34 4.86
CA THR A 12 2.69 25.10 6.18
C THR A 12 3.64 24.28 7.04
N THR A 13 4.41 24.98 7.87
CA THR A 13 5.11 24.43 9.03
C THR A 13 4.10 24.21 10.15
N PHE A 14 3.86 22.95 10.54
CA PHE A 14 3.15 22.63 11.78
C PHE A 14 4.16 22.58 12.94
N VAL A 15 4.03 23.56 13.84
CA VAL A 15 4.68 23.60 15.15
C VAL A 15 3.84 22.75 16.11
N PHE A 16 4.41 21.68 16.66
CA PHE A 16 3.78 20.93 17.75
C PHE A 16 4.15 21.56 19.09
N SER A 17 3.12 21.99 19.82
CA SER A 17 3.18 22.48 21.20
C SER A 17 3.35 21.32 22.18
N GLU A 18 4.28 21.45 23.12
CA GLU A 18 4.45 20.56 24.26
C GLU A 18 3.21 20.63 25.17
N THR A 19 2.55 19.49 25.35
CA THR A 19 1.67 19.27 26.51
C THR A 19 2.06 17.95 27.16
N GLN A 20 2.45 18.04 28.43
CA GLN A 20 2.86 16.91 29.25
C GLN A 20 1.69 15.94 29.48
N LEU A 21 1.94 14.64 29.29
CA LEU A 21 1.00 13.57 29.66
C LEU A 21 1.32 13.08 31.08
N PRO A 22 0.29 12.73 31.89
CA PRO A 22 0.49 12.23 33.24
C PRO A 22 1.01 10.79 33.20
N LYS A 23 1.87 10.43 34.15
CA LYS A 23 2.23 9.04 34.45
C LYS A 23 1.00 8.28 34.96
N PRO A 24 0.87 7.00 34.58
CA PRO A 24 0.43 6.01 35.55
C PRO A 24 1.40 4.84 35.63
N GLU A 25 1.67 4.49 36.89
CA GLU A 25 2.34 3.28 37.31
C GLU A 25 1.54 2.04 36.89
N SER A 26 2.22 1.06 36.29
CA SER A 26 1.97 -0.36 36.55
C SER A 26 3.16 -1.15 36.01
N MET A 27 4.05 -1.51 36.93
CA MET A 27 5.03 -2.58 36.72
C MET A 27 4.27 -3.89 36.47
N PHE A 28 4.88 -4.73 35.64
CA PHE A 28 4.46 -6.04 35.12
C PHE A 28 3.80 -5.98 33.72
N THR A 29 4.48 -6.62 32.75
CA THR A 29 4.19 -6.74 31.29
C THR A 29 4.84 -5.73 30.33
N ILE A 30 6.13 -5.37 30.51
CA ILE A 30 6.82 -4.43 29.59
C ILE A 30 7.76 -5.13 28.58
N VAL A 31 8.19 -6.38 28.84
CA VAL A 31 9.19 -7.04 27.96
C VAL A 31 8.57 -7.61 26.66
N SER A 32 7.26 -7.93 26.63
CA SER A 32 6.58 -8.45 25.43
C SER A 32 6.15 -7.35 24.45
N ASN A 33 5.71 -6.18 24.95
CA ASN A 33 5.16 -5.11 24.12
C ASN A 33 6.23 -4.47 23.21
N GLY A 34 7.43 -4.18 23.72
CA GLY A 34 8.49 -3.58 22.90
C GLY A 34 8.95 -4.47 21.72
N LYS A 35 8.90 -5.80 21.89
CA LYS A 35 9.22 -6.76 20.83
C LYS A 35 8.10 -6.92 19.80
N ILE A 36 6.85 -6.74 20.20
CA ILE A 36 5.70 -6.74 19.29
C ILE A 36 5.67 -5.44 18.50
N ASP A 37 5.89 -4.30 19.15
CA ASP A 37 5.89 -3.00 18.50
C ASP A 37 7.03 -2.86 17.48
N SER A 38 8.23 -3.39 17.78
CA SER A 38 9.33 -3.45 16.79
C SER A 38 9.02 -4.37 15.61
N LYS A 39 8.34 -5.50 15.84
CA LYS A 39 7.86 -6.38 14.76
C LYS A 39 6.79 -5.73 13.91
N ILE A 40 5.86 -4.97 14.51
CA ILE A 40 4.85 -4.23 13.75
C ILE A 40 5.51 -3.16 12.89
N LEU A 41 6.51 -2.46 13.43
CA LEU A 41 7.29 -1.49 12.67
C LEU A 41 7.99 -2.15 11.48
N GLU A 42 8.64 -3.30 11.68
CA GLU A 42 9.21 -4.10 10.59
C GLU A 42 8.14 -4.46 9.55
N LEU A 43 7.01 -5.03 9.99
CA LEU A 43 5.93 -5.49 9.10
C LEU A 43 5.24 -4.38 8.31
N THR A 44 5.33 -3.14 8.79
CA THR A 44 4.74 -1.94 8.14
C THR A 44 5.77 -1.13 7.36
N THR A 45 7.05 -1.52 7.40
CA THR A 45 8.11 -0.90 6.60
C THR A 45 7.84 -1.13 5.12
N ILE A 46 8.03 -0.08 4.32
CA ILE A 46 7.69 -0.06 2.90
C ILE A 46 8.95 -0.24 2.04
N HIS A 47 8.90 -1.20 1.14
CA HIS A 47 9.94 -1.49 0.15
C HIS A 47 9.42 -1.26 -1.27
N SER A 48 10.32 -0.94 -2.19
CA SER A 48 9.98 -0.75 -3.60
C SER A 48 10.36 -1.98 -4.42
N TYR A 49 9.42 -2.43 -5.25
CA TYR A 49 9.59 -3.54 -6.18
C TYR A 49 9.36 -3.03 -7.60
N LYS A 50 10.00 -3.65 -8.58
CA LYS A 50 9.65 -3.42 -9.97
C LYS A 50 8.34 -4.14 -10.25
N THR A 51 7.56 -3.60 -11.17
CA THR A 51 6.30 -4.22 -11.60
C THR A 51 6.21 -4.19 -13.11
N THR A 52 5.73 -5.29 -13.67
CA THR A 52 5.33 -5.41 -15.08
C THR A 52 3.87 -5.82 -15.13
N GLY A 53 3.05 -5.12 -15.89
CA GLY A 53 1.63 -5.42 -16.05
C GLY A 53 1.28 -5.93 -17.44
N LEU A 54 0.30 -6.80 -17.49
CA LEU A 54 -0.41 -7.21 -18.71
C LEU A 54 -1.88 -6.89 -18.51
N GLY A 55 -2.49 -6.12 -19.40
CA GLY A 55 -3.90 -5.76 -19.25
C GLY A 55 -4.57 -5.35 -20.54
N LEU A 56 -5.90 -5.41 -20.50
CA LEU A 56 -6.77 -4.85 -21.53
C LEU A 56 -7.25 -3.49 -21.02
N PHE A 57 -6.88 -2.45 -21.77
CA PHE A 57 -7.27 -1.05 -21.57
C PHE A 57 -6.69 -0.37 -20.29
N CYS A 58 -6.98 0.93 -20.10
CA CYS A 58 -6.30 1.91 -19.23
C CYS A 58 -5.92 1.48 -17.80
N GLY A 59 -5.05 2.29 -17.17
CA GLY A 59 -4.79 2.34 -15.72
C GLY A 59 -3.90 1.27 -15.11
N ASN A 60 -3.76 0.13 -15.77
CA ASN A 60 -2.72 -0.82 -15.41
C ASN A 60 -1.34 -0.30 -15.80
N VAL A 61 -0.43 -0.28 -14.82
CA VAL A 61 0.98 0.01 -15.05
C VAL A 61 1.58 -1.14 -15.85
N LEU A 62 2.02 -0.83 -17.07
CA LEU A 62 2.74 -1.74 -17.97
C LEU A 62 4.14 -2.01 -17.42
N LEU A 63 4.86 -0.95 -17.04
CA LEU A 63 6.19 -1.01 -16.45
C LEU A 63 6.33 0.07 -15.38
N GLY A 64 6.80 -0.29 -14.19
CA GLY A 64 6.94 0.70 -13.13
C GLY A 64 7.51 0.17 -11.83
N LYS A 65 7.12 0.83 -10.75
CA LYS A 65 7.43 0.47 -9.38
C LYS A 65 6.18 0.39 -8.53
N VAL A 66 6.09 -0.63 -7.69
CA VAL A 66 5.11 -0.74 -6.63
C VAL A 66 5.81 -0.65 -5.28
N TYR A 67 5.17 0.00 -4.33
CA TYR A 67 5.66 0.12 -2.96
C TYR A 67 4.79 -0.78 -2.09
N LYS A 68 5.37 -1.81 -1.48
CA LYS A 68 4.67 -2.80 -0.65
C LYS A 68 5.26 -2.81 0.75
N ASN A 69 4.45 -3.13 1.76
CA ASN A 69 5.00 -3.43 3.08
C ASN A 69 5.58 -4.86 3.11
N GLU A 70 6.22 -5.24 4.23
CA GLU A 70 6.76 -6.59 4.44
C GLU A 70 5.69 -7.71 4.40
N LEU A 71 4.39 -7.36 4.51
CA LEU A 71 3.25 -8.28 4.33
C LEU A 71 2.73 -8.33 2.88
N ASP A 72 3.45 -7.71 1.92
CA ASP A 72 3.09 -7.53 0.51
C ASP A 72 1.86 -6.69 0.22
N TYR A 73 1.32 -5.97 1.21
CA TYR A 73 0.22 -5.05 0.96
C TYR A 73 0.74 -3.83 0.20
N PRO A 74 0.26 -3.61 -1.04
CA PRO A 74 0.75 -2.52 -1.86
C PRO A 74 0.14 -1.20 -1.38
N GLN A 75 0.93 -0.13 -1.33
CA GLN A 75 0.56 1.19 -0.82
C GLN A 75 0.35 2.20 -1.94
N LYS A 76 1.25 2.16 -2.93
CA LYS A 76 1.19 3.00 -4.12
C LYS A 76 1.98 2.36 -5.25
N GLU A 77 1.70 2.80 -6.46
CA GLU A 77 2.38 2.37 -7.66
C GLU A 77 2.57 3.54 -8.61
N PHE A 78 3.68 3.55 -9.33
CA PHE A 78 3.96 4.54 -10.35
C PHE A 78 4.60 3.87 -11.56
N GLY A 79 4.19 4.26 -12.76
CA GLY A 79 4.85 3.75 -13.96
C GLY A 79 4.21 4.17 -15.26
N LEU A 80 4.77 3.62 -16.33
CA LEU A 80 4.24 3.71 -17.68
C LEU A 80 2.96 2.88 -17.76
N ASN A 81 1.89 3.46 -18.29
CA ASN A 81 0.63 2.76 -18.56
C ASN A 81 0.53 2.31 -20.02
N HIS A 82 -0.51 1.54 -20.33
CA HIS A 82 -0.74 0.97 -21.67
C HIS A 82 -1.00 2.02 -22.78
N TRP A 83 -1.29 3.27 -22.42
CA TRP A 83 -1.43 4.39 -23.36
C TRP A 83 -0.12 5.18 -23.53
N LEU A 84 1.00 4.59 -23.15
CA LEU A 84 2.34 5.21 -23.20
C LEU A 84 2.40 6.55 -22.45
N GLY A 85 1.54 6.74 -21.45
CA GLY A 85 1.63 7.84 -20.50
C GLY A 85 2.06 7.34 -19.12
N PHE A 86 2.07 8.24 -18.14
CA PHE A 86 2.45 7.89 -16.77
C PHE A 86 1.23 7.89 -15.86
N SER A 87 1.15 6.92 -14.97
CA SER A 87 0.12 6.86 -13.94
C SER A 87 0.73 6.77 -12.55
N HIS A 88 0.05 7.41 -11.61
CA HIS A 88 0.25 7.23 -10.19
C HIS A 88 -1.01 6.61 -9.60
N THR A 89 -0.85 5.53 -8.86
CA THR A 89 -1.95 4.78 -8.27
C THR A 89 -1.79 4.74 -6.77
N TRP A 90 -2.79 5.23 -6.05
CA TRP A 90 -2.92 5.09 -4.60
C TRP A 90 -3.76 3.86 -4.28
N ILE A 91 -3.35 3.12 -3.26
CA ILE A 91 -4.02 1.89 -2.85
C ILE A 91 -4.62 2.13 -1.47
N LEU A 92 -5.91 1.86 -1.38
CA LEU A 92 -6.78 2.16 -0.25
C LEU A 92 -7.26 0.86 0.39
N ASN A 93 -7.75 0.96 1.62
CA ASN A 93 -8.24 -0.18 2.41
C ASN A 93 -7.17 -1.25 2.69
N ASN A 94 -5.92 -0.80 2.90
CA ASN A 94 -4.91 -1.66 3.49
C ASN A 94 -5.18 -1.87 4.99
N PRO A 95 -4.77 -3.01 5.56
CA PRO A 95 -4.88 -3.25 7.00
C PRO A 95 -4.19 -2.15 7.81
N THR A 96 -4.88 -1.67 8.83
CA THR A 96 -4.35 -0.68 9.77
C THR A 96 -3.28 -1.31 10.68
N GLN A 97 -2.43 -0.47 11.28
CA GLN A 97 -1.44 -0.94 12.26
C GLN A 97 -2.08 -1.67 13.45
N SER A 98 -3.29 -1.25 13.86
CA SER A 98 -4.04 -1.89 14.96
C SER A 98 -4.49 -3.31 14.58
N GLU A 99 -4.98 -3.49 13.36
CA GLU A 99 -5.37 -4.82 12.85
C GLU A 99 -4.15 -5.73 12.69
N ILE A 100 -3.04 -5.20 12.15
CA ILE A 100 -1.77 -5.92 12.06
C ILE A 100 -1.29 -6.33 13.45
N LYS A 101 -1.35 -5.43 14.45
CA LYS A 101 -0.97 -5.73 15.85
C LYS A 101 -1.79 -6.88 16.43
N LYS A 102 -3.12 -6.85 16.23
CA LYS A 102 -4.02 -7.92 16.70
C LYS A 102 -3.70 -9.25 16.01
N ALA A 103 -3.52 -9.24 14.69
CA ALA A 103 -3.21 -10.45 13.93
C ALA A 103 -1.84 -11.05 14.33
N VAL A 104 -0.82 -10.20 14.47
CA VAL A 104 0.50 -10.60 14.99
C VAL A 104 0.36 -11.26 16.36
N THR A 105 -0.33 -10.61 17.29
CA THR A 105 -0.51 -11.12 18.66
C THR A 105 -1.27 -12.46 18.67
N SER A 106 -2.31 -12.59 17.84
CA SER A 106 -3.08 -13.83 17.66
C SER A 106 -2.17 -14.96 17.16
N VAL A 107 -1.45 -14.72 16.05
CA VAL A 107 -0.55 -15.72 15.43
C VAL A 107 0.56 -16.15 16.39
N TYR A 108 1.20 -15.22 17.10
CA TYR A 108 2.27 -15.58 18.06
C TYR A 108 1.74 -16.31 19.30
N SER A 109 0.52 -16.01 19.76
CA SER A 109 -0.05 -16.69 20.93
C SER A 109 -0.53 -18.11 20.61
N GLN A 110 -1.04 -18.35 19.40
CA GLN A 110 -1.46 -19.67 18.93
C GLN A 110 -0.29 -20.59 18.60
N ASN A 111 0.81 -20.06 18.06
CA ASN A 111 1.96 -20.85 17.59
C ASN A 111 3.10 -20.96 18.61
N ASN A 112 2.78 -20.94 19.90
CA ASN A 112 3.67 -20.78 21.06
C ASN A 112 4.84 -21.79 21.21
N SER A 113 5.19 -22.59 20.20
CA SER A 113 6.29 -23.59 20.27
C SER A 113 6.97 -23.97 18.95
N TYR A 114 6.54 -23.47 17.79
CA TYR A 114 7.20 -23.83 16.52
C TYR A 114 8.04 -22.68 15.98
N LYS A 115 9.32 -22.96 15.68
CA LYS A 115 10.22 -22.11 14.89
C LYS A 115 9.71 -22.01 13.44
N LEU A 116 8.54 -21.43 13.26
CA LEU A 116 7.99 -21.18 11.93
C LEU A 116 8.93 -20.25 11.17
N ASN A 117 9.12 -20.55 9.88
CA ASN A 117 9.88 -19.70 9.00
C ASN A 117 9.20 -18.32 8.88
N LYS A 118 9.98 -17.25 8.66
CA LYS A 118 9.45 -15.87 8.49
C LYS A 118 8.31 -15.82 7.46
N ASN A 119 8.44 -16.57 6.37
CA ASN A 119 7.41 -16.64 5.32
C ASN A 119 6.11 -17.32 5.79
N GLU A 120 6.19 -18.36 6.61
CA GLU A 120 5.00 -19.07 7.13
C GLU A 120 4.23 -18.18 8.12
N ILE A 121 4.95 -17.48 9.01
CA ILE A 121 4.35 -16.51 9.94
C ILE A 121 3.63 -15.41 9.16
N LYS A 122 4.28 -14.87 8.11
CA LYS A 122 3.68 -13.86 7.24
C LYS A 122 2.39 -14.36 6.58
N LEU A 123 2.38 -15.58 6.04
CA LEU A 123 1.18 -16.19 5.45
C LEU A 123 0.05 -16.35 6.47
N GLN A 124 0.37 -16.75 7.71
CA GLN A 124 -0.62 -16.87 8.78
C GLN A 124 -1.18 -15.51 9.21
N ILE A 125 -0.34 -14.47 9.30
CA ILE A 125 -0.80 -13.10 9.58
C ILE A 125 -1.74 -12.62 8.47
N LYS A 126 -1.38 -12.81 7.19
CA LYS A 126 -2.25 -12.45 6.06
C LYS A 126 -3.58 -13.22 6.08
N LYS A 127 -3.56 -14.49 6.48
CA LYS A 127 -4.76 -15.32 6.66
C LYS A 127 -5.68 -14.77 7.76
N GLU A 128 -5.10 -14.37 8.89
CA GLU A 128 -5.84 -13.78 10.01
C GLU A 128 -6.43 -12.40 9.65
N LEU A 129 -5.68 -11.59 8.90
CA LEU A 129 -6.15 -10.30 8.40
C LEU A 129 -7.28 -10.44 7.37
N ASN A 130 -7.32 -11.56 6.64
CA ASN A 130 -8.30 -11.87 5.59
C ASN A 130 -8.50 -10.74 4.55
N HIS A 131 -7.45 -9.96 4.29
CA HIS A 131 -7.45 -8.89 3.29
C HIS A 131 -6.73 -9.39 2.04
N ASN A 132 -7.48 -9.88 1.06
CA ASN A 132 -6.96 -10.25 -0.27
C ASN A 132 -7.46 -9.29 -1.36
N ILE A 133 -8.30 -8.32 -1.01
CA ILE A 133 -8.88 -7.35 -1.92
C ILE A 133 -8.65 -5.96 -1.32
N VAL A 134 -8.04 -5.10 -2.11
CA VAL A 134 -7.83 -3.68 -1.79
C VAL A 134 -8.41 -2.82 -2.90
N ASN A 135 -8.69 -1.56 -2.60
CA ASN A 135 -9.17 -0.63 -3.61
C ASN A 135 -8.01 0.20 -4.15
N TYR A 136 -8.15 0.74 -5.34
CA TYR A 136 -7.16 1.68 -5.86
C TYR A 136 -7.82 2.85 -6.58
N VAL A 137 -7.11 3.98 -6.58
CA VAL A 137 -7.39 5.16 -7.39
C VAL A 137 -6.15 5.43 -8.22
N SER A 138 -6.29 5.45 -9.54
CA SER A 138 -5.21 5.80 -10.47
C SER A 138 -5.50 7.12 -11.15
N ILE A 139 -4.49 7.98 -11.23
CA ILE A 139 -4.51 9.20 -12.03
C ILE A 139 -3.31 9.17 -12.95
N GLY A 140 -3.52 9.46 -14.22
CA GLY A 140 -2.44 9.45 -15.18
C GLY A 140 -2.71 10.18 -16.48
N THR A 141 -1.68 10.22 -17.30
CA THR A 141 -1.71 10.75 -18.65
C THR A 141 -1.86 9.62 -19.66
N ALA A 142 -2.48 9.91 -20.80
CA ALA A 142 -2.41 9.08 -22.00
C ALA A 142 -1.58 9.87 -23.01
N LEU A 143 -0.58 9.26 -23.64
CA LEU A 143 0.29 9.92 -24.62
C LEU A 143 0.86 11.28 -24.12
N LEU A 144 1.17 11.40 -22.83
CA LEU A 144 1.70 12.60 -22.16
C LEU A 144 0.75 13.82 -22.10
N ILE A 145 -0.55 13.65 -22.35
CA ILE A 145 -1.54 14.73 -22.26
C ILE A 145 -2.04 14.89 -20.80
N ILE A 146 -2.32 16.13 -20.37
CA ILE A 146 -2.94 16.54 -19.07
C ILE A 146 -4.02 15.53 -18.64
N PRO A 147 -4.14 15.19 -17.33
CA PRO A 147 -4.75 13.95 -16.84
C PRO A 147 -5.90 13.46 -17.72
N ALA A 148 -5.55 12.51 -18.57
CA ALA A 148 -6.50 11.89 -19.47
C ALA A 148 -7.11 10.64 -18.85
N ASN A 149 -6.41 10.01 -17.88
CA ASN A 149 -6.84 8.79 -17.22
C ASN A 149 -7.15 9.04 -15.73
N LEU A 150 -8.37 8.72 -15.32
CA LEU A 150 -8.79 8.61 -13.92
C LEU A 150 -9.50 7.27 -13.76
N GLU A 151 -9.04 6.45 -12.82
CA GLU A 151 -9.57 5.11 -12.62
C GLU A 151 -9.76 4.80 -11.15
N TYR A 152 -10.85 4.12 -10.83
CA TYR A 152 -11.07 3.51 -9.53
C TYR A 152 -11.36 2.03 -9.71
N GLY A 153 -10.84 1.18 -8.82
CA GLY A 153 -11.05 -0.24 -8.98
C GLY A 153 -10.66 -1.08 -7.78
N TRP A 154 -10.78 -2.39 -7.98
CA TRP A 154 -10.41 -3.43 -7.04
C TRP A 154 -9.13 -4.11 -7.51
N MET A 155 -8.26 -4.38 -6.55
CA MET A 155 -7.03 -5.13 -6.72
C MET A 155 -7.08 -6.37 -5.84
N PHE A 156 -7.00 -7.52 -6.47
CA PHE A 156 -6.94 -8.84 -5.86
C PHE A 156 -5.48 -9.24 -5.70
N LEU A 157 -5.07 -9.48 -4.46
CA LEU A 157 -3.72 -9.85 -4.09
C LEU A 157 -3.58 -11.36 -4.06
N SER A 158 -2.54 -11.86 -4.72
CA SER A 158 -2.13 -13.25 -4.59
C SER A 158 -1.59 -13.54 -3.17
N LYS A 159 -1.55 -14.83 -2.80
CA LYS A 159 -1.10 -15.24 -1.45
C LYS A 159 0.37 -14.91 -1.21
N ASP A 160 1.18 -15.19 -2.22
CA ASP A 160 2.61 -14.89 -2.36
C ASP A 160 2.89 -13.40 -2.47
N GLY A 161 1.93 -12.60 -2.94
CA GLY A 161 2.05 -11.14 -2.96
C GLY A 161 2.84 -10.59 -4.15
N ASP A 162 3.30 -11.46 -5.04
CA ASP A 162 4.05 -11.09 -6.25
C ASP A 162 3.13 -10.86 -7.45
N THR A 163 1.91 -11.39 -7.41
CA THR A 163 0.90 -11.17 -8.44
C THR A 163 -0.27 -10.35 -7.92
N ARG A 164 -0.72 -9.37 -8.70
CA ARG A 164 -1.86 -8.49 -8.38
C ARG A 164 -2.80 -8.44 -9.58
N THR A 165 -4.05 -8.86 -9.43
CA THR A 165 -5.08 -8.76 -10.48
C THR A 165 -5.92 -7.53 -10.23
N ARG A 166 -6.32 -6.81 -11.28
CA ARG A 166 -7.06 -5.56 -11.20
C ARG A 166 -8.29 -5.58 -12.07
N ILE A 167 -9.34 -4.97 -11.54
CA ILE A 167 -10.56 -4.64 -12.27
C ILE A 167 -10.92 -3.20 -11.89
N GLY A 168 -10.95 -2.31 -12.87
CA GLY A 168 -11.22 -0.89 -12.66
C GLY A 168 -12.23 -0.33 -13.62
N PHE A 169 -12.75 0.83 -13.25
CA PHE A 169 -13.66 1.65 -14.03
C PHE A 169 -13.13 3.07 -14.03
N GLY A 170 -13.09 3.70 -15.19
CA GLY A 170 -12.44 4.99 -15.32
C GLY A 170 -12.83 5.78 -16.55
N LEU A 171 -12.17 6.91 -16.71
CA LEU A 171 -12.21 7.74 -17.91
C LEU A 171 -10.80 7.75 -18.51
N PRO A 172 -10.64 7.63 -19.84
CA PRO A 172 -11.71 7.48 -20.83
C PRO A 172 -12.22 6.03 -20.94
N THR A 173 -11.55 5.08 -20.29
CA THR A 173 -11.84 3.65 -20.40
C THR A 173 -12.85 3.22 -19.36
N ILE A 174 -14.05 2.85 -19.83
CA ILE A 174 -15.16 2.43 -18.98
C ILE A 174 -14.78 1.23 -18.11
N ILE A 175 -14.01 0.25 -18.62
CA ILE A 175 -13.57 -0.94 -17.88
C ILE A 175 -12.11 -1.25 -18.19
N SER A 176 -11.30 -1.42 -17.15
CA SER A 176 -9.93 -1.92 -17.23
C SER A 176 -9.83 -3.27 -16.51
N VAL A 177 -9.05 -4.19 -17.09
CA VAL A 177 -8.70 -5.46 -16.43
C VAL A 177 -7.24 -5.75 -16.69
N GLY A 178 -6.51 -6.18 -15.67
CA GLY A 178 -5.10 -6.55 -15.86
C GLY A 178 -4.50 -7.32 -14.69
N VAL A 179 -3.29 -7.81 -14.92
CA VAL A 179 -2.47 -8.55 -13.97
C VAL A 179 -1.11 -7.89 -13.92
N ASN A 180 -0.61 -7.61 -12.72
CA ASN A 180 0.72 -7.09 -12.46
C ASN A 180 1.56 -8.17 -11.76
N PHE A 181 2.81 -8.29 -12.19
CA PHE A 181 3.84 -9.15 -11.60
C PHE A 181 4.94 -8.29 -11.00
N ASP A 182 5.28 -8.53 -9.74
CA ASP A 182 6.23 -7.75 -8.95
C ASP A 182 7.52 -8.55 -8.70
N PHE A 183 8.68 -7.88 -8.75
CA PHE A 183 10.00 -8.49 -8.59
C PHE A 183 11.08 -7.50 -8.08
#